data_AF-A0A2M7SHV0-F1
#
_entry.id   AF-A0A2M7SHV0-F1
#
_cell.length_a   1.000
_cell.length_b   1.000
_cell.length_c   1.000
_cell.angle_alpha   90.00
_cell.angle_beta   90.00
_cell.angle_gamma   90.00
#
_symmetry.space_group_name_H-M   'P 1'
#
loop_
_entity.id
_entity.type
_entity.pdbx_description
1 polymer ?
#
loop_
_entity_poly.entity_id
_entity_poly.type
_entity_poly.pdbx_seq_one_letter_code
_entity_poly.pdbx_strand_id
1 'polypeptide(L)'
;IKKGAGKKKKPCGLCEDVCPAGAVDFDQSDECIEIQVGAIILATGYDLFNPSGLSQYGYGKIDNVVLSLEYERLMSASGPTHGHINRPSDGKLAKKIGFIQCVGSRDLRNKSYCSNFCCMHSIKEAILTKEHDTEAEVYIFYNDLRAMGKGFHQYRIRGERQYGIQYIRSRVGEITQDQEGNPIIWYEDTKESKV
;
A
#
# COMPACT_ATOMS: atom_id res chain seq x y z
N ILE A 1 -39.36 -14.37 -4.88
CA ILE A 1 -39.81 -13.21 -4.06
C ILE A 1 -39.58 -11.95 -4.90
N LYS A 2 -40.62 -11.42 -5.56
CA LYS A 2 -40.56 -10.12 -6.26
C LYS A 2 -40.58 -9.02 -5.19
N LYS A 3 -39.45 -8.34 -4.95
CA LYS A 3 -39.43 -7.09 -4.17
C LYS A 3 -39.47 -5.91 -5.14
N GLY A 4 -40.45 -5.03 -4.92
CA GLY A 4 -40.78 -3.91 -5.78
C GLY A 4 -39.64 -2.92 -5.98
N ALA A 5 -39.43 -2.55 -7.25
CA ALA A 5 -38.62 -1.41 -7.63
C ALA A 5 -39.41 -0.13 -7.29
N GLY A 6 -39.07 0.51 -6.17
CA GLY A 6 -39.39 1.91 -5.99
C GLY A 6 -38.74 2.71 -7.12
N LYS A 7 -39.52 3.53 -7.84
CA LYS A 7 -39.03 4.40 -8.91
C LYS A 7 -37.86 5.26 -8.39
N LYS A 8 -36.63 4.84 -8.68
CA LYS A 8 -35.43 5.63 -8.42
C LYS A 8 -35.50 6.88 -9.30
N LYS A 9 -35.28 8.05 -8.69
CA LYS A 9 -35.13 9.32 -9.42
C LYS A 9 -34.09 9.11 -10.52
N LYS A 10 -34.43 9.39 -11.78
CA LYS A 10 -33.46 9.27 -12.89
C LYS A 10 -32.22 10.12 -12.54
N PRO A 11 -30.98 9.57 -12.70
CA PRO A 11 -29.76 10.36 -12.60
C PRO A 11 -29.79 11.55 -13.55
N CYS A 12 -28.83 12.48 -13.44
CA CYS A 12 -28.84 13.73 -14.21
C CYS A 12 -28.75 13.57 -15.75
N GLY A 13 -28.46 12.38 -16.28
CA GLY A 13 -28.45 12.08 -17.72
C GLY A 13 -27.18 12.51 -18.48
N LEU A 14 -26.32 13.34 -17.87
CA LEU A 14 -25.17 13.94 -18.58
C LEU A 14 -24.21 12.94 -19.24
N CYS A 15 -24.00 11.76 -18.65
CA CYS A 15 -23.15 10.73 -19.24
C CYS A 15 -23.76 10.05 -20.46
N GLU A 16 -25.09 9.95 -20.53
CA GLU A 16 -25.84 9.43 -21.68
C GLU A 16 -25.75 10.43 -22.84
N ASP A 17 -26.01 11.71 -22.56
CA ASP A 17 -26.01 12.79 -23.56
C ASP A 17 -24.67 12.93 -24.31
N VAL A 18 -23.55 12.74 -23.61
CA VAL A 18 -22.20 12.86 -24.21
C VAL A 18 -21.66 11.55 -24.79
N CYS A 19 -22.39 10.44 -24.68
CA CYS A 19 -21.91 9.13 -25.12
C CYS A 19 -22.14 8.93 -26.63
N PRO A 20 -21.11 8.99 -27.48
CA PRO A 20 -21.29 8.79 -28.92
C PRO A 20 -21.69 7.35 -29.28
N ALA A 21 -21.42 6.39 -28.39
CA ALA A 21 -21.76 4.98 -28.59
C ALA A 21 -23.22 4.66 -28.23
N GLY A 22 -23.95 5.57 -27.55
CA GLY A 22 -25.30 5.29 -27.05
C GLY A 22 -25.36 4.11 -26.07
N ALA A 23 -24.30 3.89 -25.30
CA ALA A 23 -24.10 2.67 -24.51
C ALA A 23 -24.65 2.74 -23.07
N VAL A 24 -25.12 3.91 -22.63
CA VAL A 24 -25.62 4.10 -21.26
C VAL A 24 -27.07 3.61 -21.19
N ASP A 25 -27.32 2.55 -20.40
CA ASP A 25 -28.65 1.99 -20.17
C ASP A 25 -28.96 1.99 -18.66
N PHE A 26 -29.89 2.85 -18.24
CA PHE A 26 -30.32 2.95 -16.84
C PHE A 26 -31.30 1.86 -16.41
N ASP A 27 -31.85 1.12 -17.37
CA ASP A 27 -32.84 0.08 -17.15
C ASP A 27 -32.21 -1.34 -17.17
N GLN A 28 -30.90 -1.44 -17.43
CA GLN A 28 -30.15 -2.70 -17.36
C GLN A 28 -30.30 -3.37 -15.99
N SER A 29 -30.55 -4.69 -15.99
CA SER A 29 -30.72 -5.51 -14.79
C SER A 29 -29.80 -6.73 -14.77
N ASP A 30 -29.54 -7.25 -13.57
CA ASP A 30 -28.77 -8.49 -13.39
C ASP A 30 -29.38 -9.67 -14.16
N GLU A 31 -28.52 -10.53 -14.71
CA GLU A 31 -28.89 -11.75 -15.42
C GLU A 31 -28.29 -12.98 -14.73
N CYS A 32 -29.07 -14.05 -14.59
CA CYS A 32 -28.58 -15.34 -14.15
C CYS A 32 -28.25 -16.19 -15.37
N ILE A 33 -26.98 -16.58 -15.51
CA ILE A 33 -26.51 -17.41 -16.62
C ILE A 33 -26.21 -18.81 -16.07
N GLU A 34 -26.78 -19.83 -16.70
CA GLU A 34 -26.47 -21.24 -16.41
C GLU A 34 -25.36 -21.75 -17.33
N ILE A 35 -24.29 -22.30 -16.75
CA ILE A 35 -23.13 -22.80 -17.51
C ILE A 35 -22.79 -24.20 -17.01
N GLN A 36 -22.68 -25.16 -17.93
CA GLN A 36 -22.18 -26.50 -17.63
C GLN A 36 -20.66 -26.52 -17.82
N VAL A 37 -19.92 -26.82 -16.75
CA VAL A 37 -18.45 -26.85 -16.76
C VAL A 37 -17.92 -28.19 -16.24
N GLY A 38 -16.77 -28.61 -16.78
CA GLY A 38 -16.08 -29.82 -16.30
C GLY A 38 -15.20 -29.59 -15.07
N ALA A 39 -14.75 -28.35 -14.83
CA ALA A 39 -13.91 -27.97 -13.70
C ALA A 39 -14.05 -26.49 -13.35
N ILE A 40 -13.71 -26.13 -12.12
CA ILE A 40 -13.69 -24.75 -11.60
C ILE A 40 -12.30 -24.45 -11.03
N ILE A 41 -11.73 -23.29 -11.37
CA ILE A 41 -10.47 -22.79 -10.82
C ILE A 41 -10.78 -21.56 -9.95
N LEU A 42 -10.38 -21.61 -8.67
CA LEU A 42 -10.51 -20.47 -7.76
C LEU A 42 -9.21 -19.66 -7.77
N ALA A 43 -9.28 -18.44 -8.29
CA ALA A 43 -8.15 -17.51 -8.39
C ALA A 43 -8.56 -16.08 -8.01
N THR A 44 -9.35 -15.94 -6.93
CA THR A 44 -9.94 -14.66 -6.49
C THR A 44 -8.94 -13.70 -5.82
N GLY A 45 -7.68 -14.12 -5.62
CA GLY A 45 -6.62 -13.27 -5.11
C GLY A 45 -6.62 -13.12 -3.58
N TYR A 46 -6.32 -11.91 -3.10
CA TYR A 46 -6.19 -11.57 -1.69
C TYR A 46 -6.65 -10.12 -1.44
N ASP A 47 -6.97 -9.81 -0.19
CA ASP A 47 -7.23 -8.46 0.29
C ASP A 47 -6.11 -7.97 1.21
N LEU A 48 -5.98 -6.65 1.34
CA LEU A 48 -5.02 -6.03 2.25
C LEU A 48 -5.45 -6.15 3.71
N PHE A 49 -4.45 -6.24 4.59
CA PHE A 49 -4.67 -6.07 6.03
C PHE A 49 -5.02 -4.60 6.33
N ASN A 50 -6.05 -4.37 7.12
CA ASN A 50 -6.41 -3.03 7.60
C ASN A 50 -5.74 -2.74 8.95
N PRO A 51 -4.72 -1.84 9.02
CA PRO A 51 -4.01 -1.54 10.25
C PRO A 51 -4.66 -0.47 11.12
N SER A 52 -5.90 -0.03 10.82
CA SER A 52 -6.60 0.97 11.65
C SER A 52 -6.77 0.53 13.12
N GLY A 53 -6.80 -0.78 13.38
CA GLY A 53 -6.82 -1.34 14.74
C GLY A 53 -5.44 -1.34 15.44
N LEU A 54 -4.35 -1.09 14.72
CA LEU A 54 -2.99 -0.96 15.25
C LEU A 54 -2.69 0.51 15.55
N SER A 55 -3.32 1.03 16.61
CA SER A 55 -3.25 2.46 16.94
C SER A 55 -1.82 2.99 17.09
N GLN A 56 -0.87 2.15 17.49
CA GLN A 56 0.53 2.53 17.63
C GLN A 56 1.21 2.91 16.30
N TYR A 57 0.61 2.60 15.15
CA TYR A 57 1.16 2.99 13.84
C TYR A 57 0.46 4.22 13.24
N GLY A 58 -0.59 4.75 13.88
CA GLY A 58 -1.18 6.03 13.47
C GLY A 58 -1.90 6.04 12.12
N TYR A 59 -2.12 4.90 11.46
CA TYR A 59 -2.85 4.83 10.19
C TYR A 59 -4.28 5.35 10.35
N GLY A 60 -4.70 6.25 9.44
CA GLY A 60 -5.99 6.94 9.51
C GLY A 60 -6.08 8.08 10.53
N LYS A 61 -4.99 8.36 11.26
CA LYS A 61 -4.88 9.51 12.20
C LYS A 61 -3.77 10.47 11.81
N ILE A 62 -2.63 9.94 11.37
CA ILE A 62 -1.50 10.70 10.86
C ILE A 62 -1.57 10.64 9.34
N ASP A 63 -1.91 11.75 8.69
CA ASP A 63 -2.16 11.82 7.23
C ASP A 63 -1.00 11.28 6.38
N ASN A 64 0.24 11.42 6.88
CA ASN A 64 1.45 10.98 6.22
C ASN A 64 1.81 9.51 6.47
N VAL A 65 0.97 8.76 7.18
CA VAL A 65 1.08 7.29 7.32
C VAL A 65 0.14 6.63 6.32
N VAL A 66 0.72 5.97 5.32
CA VAL A 66 0.00 5.30 4.23
C VAL A 66 0.34 3.81 4.17
N LEU A 67 -0.54 3.01 3.56
CA LEU A 67 -0.26 1.62 3.21
C LEU A 67 0.71 1.54 2.04
N SER A 68 1.42 0.42 1.91
CA SER A 68 2.31 0.20 0.75
C SER A 68 1.56 0.23 -0.57
N LEU A 69 0.32 -0.30 -0.65
CA LEU A 69 -0.45 -0.22 -1.89
C LEU A 69 -0.93 1.20 -2.20
N GLU A 70 -1.18 2.04 -1.19
CA GLU A 70 -1.47 3.46 -1.41
C GLU A 70 -0.22 4.17 -1.94
N TYR A 71 0.95 3.86 -1.36
CA TYR A 71 2.25 4.32 -1.83
C TYR A 71 2.53 3.91 -3.28
N GLU A 72 2.18 2.69 -3.68
CA GLU A 72 2.23 2.24 -5.08
C GLU A 72 1.36 3.10 -6.00
N ARG A 73 0.16 3.49 -5.54
CA ARG A 73 -0.70 4.39 -6.32
C ARG A 73 -0.08 5.78 -6.44
N LEU A 74 0.57 6.30 -5.39
CA LEU A 74 1.28 7.58 -5.45
C LEU A 74 2.49 7.53 -6.41
N MET A 75 3.23 6.43 -6.41
CA MET A 75 4.39 6.25 -7.28
C MET A 75 4.03 5.94 -8.73
N SER A 76 2.82 5.43 -8.99
CA SER A 76 2.38 5.08 -10.33
C SER A 76 2.26 6.31 -11.24
N ALA A 77 2.86 6.25 -12.43
CA ALA A 77 2.74 7.31 -13.44
C ALA A 77 1.29 7.58 -13.89
N SER A 78 0.44 6.55 -13.89
CA SER A 78 -1.02 6.66 -14.10
C SER A 78 -1.80 6.73 -12.77
N GLY A 79 -1.10 7.01 -11.68
CA GLY A 79 -1.64 7.22 -10.36
C GLY A 79 -2.22 8.63 -10.18
N PRO A 80 -2.95 8.86 -9.07
CA PRO A 80 -3.55 10.16 -8.77
C PRO A 80 -2.53 11.31 -8.67
N THR A 81 -1.26 11.01 -8.38
CA THR A 81 -0.17 11.99 -8.28
C THR A 81 0.80 11.94 -9.45
N HIS A 82 0.46 11.24 -10.55
CA HIS A 82 1.29 11.14 -11.76
C HIS A 82 2.74 10.67 -11.51
N GLY A 83 2.95 9.85 -10.48
CA GLY A 83 4.25 9.33 -10.08
C GLY A 83 5.06 10.25 -9.15
N HIS A 84 4.47 11.35 -8.67
CA HIS A 84 5.09 12.18 -7.65
C HIS A 84 4.77 11.64 -6.25
N ILE A 85 5.83 11.39 -5.48
CA ILE A 85 5.76 10.86 -4.11
C ILE A 85 5.55 12.03 -3.14
N ASN A 86 4.33 12.57 -3.18
CA ASN A 86 3.93 13.72 -2.35
C ASN A 86 3.29 13.25 -1.04
N ARG A 87 3.53 14.00 0.02
CA ARG A 87 2.88 13.84 1.32
C ARG A 87 1.37 14.10 1.19
N PRO A 88 0.50 13.22 1.69
CA PRO A 88 -0.95 13.45 1.65
C PRO A 88 -1.41 14.70 2.42
N SER A 89 -0.72 15.05 3.51
CA SER A 89 -1.07 16.20 4.36
C SER A 89 -0.98 17.55 3.65
N ASP A 90 0.05 17.75 2.82
CA ASP A 90 0.36 19.09 2.28
C ASP A 90 0.84 19.11 0.82
N GLY A 91 0.86 17.96 0.16
CA GLY A 91 1.22 17.84 -1.26
C GLY A 91 2.69 18.06 -1.57
N LYS A 92 3.56 18.29 -0.58
CA LYS A 92 5.00 18.47 -0.81
C LYS A 92 5.71 17.14 -1.02
N LEU A 93 6.83 17.15 -1.74
CA LEU A 93 7.65 15.96 -1.94
C LEU A 93 8.13 15.38 -0.60
N ALA A 94 7.96 14.07 -0.42
CA ALA A 94 8.47 13.35 0.73
C ALA A 94 9.98 13.14 0.59
N LYS A 95 10.78 13.84 1.40
CA LYS A 95 12.25 13.73 1.37
C LYS A 95 12.81 12.65 2.30
N LYS A 96 12.05 12.22 3.31
CA LYS A 96 12.44 11.17 4.26
C LYS A 96 11.31 10.15 4.41
N ILE A 97 11.59 8.90 4.05
CA ILE A 97 10.59 7.83 3.97
C ILE A 97 11.03 6.64 4.84
N GLY A 98 10.11 6.15 5.68
CA GLY A 98 10.29 4.95 6.49
C GLY A 98 9.29 3.86 6.10
N PHE A 99 9.78 2.67 5.74
CA PHE A 99 8.95 1.49 5.50
C PHE A 99 8.94 0.59 6.73
N ILE A 100 7.75 0.31 7.26
CA ILE A 100 7.57 -0.55 8.45
C ILE A 100 7.18 -1.96 8.00
N GLN A 101 8.03 -2.94 8.29
CA GLN A 101 7.75 -4.33 7.91
C GLN A 101 6.84 -5.03 8.92
N CYS A 102 6.20 -6.11 8.44
CA CYS A 102 5.38 -7.00 9.27
C CYS A 102 4.17 -6.32 9.95
N VAL A 103 3.65 -5.23 9.39
CA VAL A 103 2.40 -4.61 9.88
C VAL A 103 1.24 -5.61 9.68
N GLY A 104 0.66 -6.09 10.78
CA GLY A 104 -0.42 -7.09 10.79
C GLY A 104 0.02 -8.55 10.58
N SER A 105 1.27 -8.79 10.16
CA SER A 105 1.83 -10.12 9.92
C SER A 105 2.87 -10.50 10.96
N ARG A 106 3.09 -11.79 11.18
CA ARG A 106 3.97 -12.30 12.23
C ARG A 106 3.66 -11.65 13.59
N ASP A 107 2.37 -11.43 13.84
CA ASP A 107 1.83 -10.85 15.05
C ASP A 107 0.77 -11.80 15.61
N LEU A 108 1.02 -12.34 16.80
CA LEU A 108 0.10 -13.27 17.46
C LEU A 108 -1.24 -12.63 17.82
N ARG A 109 -1.29 -11.30 17.95
CA ARG A 109 -2.54 -10.56 18.18
C ARG A 109 -3.34 -10.34 16.88
N ASN A 110 -2.71 -10.54 15.72
CA ASN A 110 -3.31 -10.34 14.40
C ASN A 110 -3.12 -11.59 13.53
N LYS A 111 -2.19 -11.56 12.57
CA LYS A 111 -1.89 -12.73 11.72
C LYS A 111 -0.53 -13.29 12.09
N SER A 112 -0.50 -14.55 12.53
CA SER A 112 0.73 -15.25 12.93
C SER A 112 1.65 -15.60 11.75
N TYR A 113 1.11 -15.64 10.53
CA TYR A 113 1.87 -15.97 9.33
C TYR A 113 2.64 -14.77 8.76
N CYS A 114 3.61 -15.07 7.89
CA CYS A 114 4.30 -14.06 7.08
C CYS A 114 3.57 -13.88 5.75
N SER A 115 3.32 -12.64 5.33
CA SER A 115 2.70 -12.34 4.03
C SER A 115 3.60 -12.61 2.82
N ASN A 116 4.83 -13.10 3.01
CA ASN A 116 5.78 -13.51 1.97
C ASN A 116 6.36 -12.37 1.11
N PHE A 117 5.52 -11.50 0.53
CA PHE A 117 5.94 -10.49 -0.44
C PHE A 117 6.40 -9.15 0.18
N CYS A 118 6.07 -8.89 1.45
CA CYS A 118 6.23 -7.55 2.06
C CYS A 118 7.67 -7.00 2.04
N CYS A 119 8.64 -7.86 2.32
CA CYS A 119 10.06 -7.47 2.31
C CYS A 119 10.55 -7.09 0.92
N MET A 120 10.02 -7.69 -0.15
CA MET A 120 10.54 -7.45 -1.50
C MET A 120 9.88 -6.26 -2.17
N HIS A 121 8.57 -6.05 -1.98
CA HIS A 121 7.94 -4.84 -2.55
C HIS A 121 8.46 -3.57 -1.86
N SER A 122 8.75 -3.61 -0.55
CA SER A 122 9.32 -2.44 0.15
C SER A 122 10.74 -2.09 -0.34
N ILE A 123 11.58 -3.09 -0.65
CA ILE A 123 12.88 -2.84 -1.29
C ILE A 123 12.68 -2.25 -2.69
N LYS A 124 11.70 -2.75 -3.45
CA LYS A 124 11.37 -2.23 -4.78
C LYS A 124 10.89 -0.78 -4.69
N GLU A 125 9.92 -0.51 -3.83
CA GLU A 125 9.41 0.84 -3.55
C GLU A 125 10.55 1.77 -3.16
N ALA A 126 11.39 1.38 -2.20
CA ALA A 126 12.54 2.17 -1.76
C ALA A 126 13.54 2.48 -2.89
N ILE A 127 13.83 1.52 -3.78
CA ILE A 127 14.68 1.75 -4.95
C ILE A 127 14.02 2.75 -5.90
N LEU A 128 12.73 2.56 -6.21
CA LEU A 128 11.99 3.45 -7.09
C LEU A 128 11.89 4.87 -6.51
N THR A 129 11.73 5.01 -5.19
CA THR A 129 11.81 6.32 -4.52
C THR A 129 13.12 7.02 -4.82
N LYS A 130 14.24 6.30 -4.74
CA LYS A 130 15.58 6.84 -5.03
C LYS A 130 15.84 7.10 -6.52
N GLU A 131 15.16 6.37 -7.42
CA GLU A 131 15.18 6.65 -8.86
C GLU A 131 14.37 7.92 -9.20
N HIS A 132 13.27 8.16 -8.50
CA HIS A 132 12.46 9.38 -8.64
C HIS A 132 13.09 10.61 -7.98
N ASP A 133 13.73 10.43 -6.83
CA ASP A 133 14.40 11.48 -6.08
C ASP A 133 15.70 10.96 -5.46
N THR A 134 16.83 11.32 -6.07
CA THR A 134 18.15 10.86 -5.65
C THR A 134 18.56 11.41 -4.28
N GLU A 135 17.95 12.50 -3.81
CA GLU A 135 18.21 13.11 -2.50
C GLU A 135 17.37 12.50 -1.37
N ALA A 136 16.33 11.72 -1.69
CA ALA A 136 15.46 11.16 -0.68
C ALA A 136 16.22 10.21 0.27
N GLU A 137 15.94 10.29 1.57
CA GLU A 137 16.44 9.36 2.57
C GLU A 137 15.42 8.25 2.80
N VAL A 138 15.84 6.99 2.67
CA VAL A 138 14.94 5.84 2.74
C VAL A 138 15.42 4.81 3.76
N TYR A 139 14.52 4.45 4.67
CA TYR A 139 14.75 3.50 5.75
C TYR A 139 13.74 2.35 5.69
N ILE A 140 14.21 1.12 5.90
CA ILE A 140 13.36 -0.06 6.03
C ILE A 140 13.56 -0.67 7.41
N PHE A 141 12.53 -0.59 8.25
CA PHE A 141 12.50 -1.16 9.60
C PHE A 141 11.98 -2.59 9.56
N TYR A 142 12.82 -3.56 9.93
CA TYR A 142 12.52 -4.98 9.72
C TYR A 142 12.90 -5.87 10.90
N ASN A 143 12.17 -6.99 11.04
CA ASN A 143 12.57 -8.10 11.93
C ASN A 143 13.58 -9.02 11.24
N ASP A 144 13.15 -9.63 10.13
CA ASP A 144 13.98 -10.40 9.20
C ASP A 144 13.64 -9.98 7.77
N LEU A 145 14.66 -9.67 6.94
CA LEU A 145 14.46 -9.42 5.51
C LEU A 145 14.40 -10.73 4.75
N ARG A 146 13.18 -11.14 4.38
CA ARG A 146 12.93 -12.39 3.65
C ARG A 146 13.09 -12.21 2.15
N ALA A 147 14.33 -12.03 1.70
CA ALA A 147 14.69 -11.95 0.29
C ALA A 147 14.80 -13.35 -0.36
N MET A 148 13.70 -14.12 -0.32
CA MET A 148 13.65 -15.52 -0.75
C MET A 148 13.19 -15.61 -2.21
N GLY A 149 14.10 -16.01 -3.09
CA GLY A 149 13.84 -16.10 -4.54
C GLY A 149 15.12 -15.95 -5.35
N LYS A 150 15.10 -16.37 -6.61
CA LYS A 150 16.24 -16.20 -7.50
C LYS A 150 16.50 -14.71 -7.71
N GLY A 151 17.69 -14.24 -7.33
CA GLY A 151 18.09 -12.84 -7.50
C GLY A 151 17.68 -11.89 -6.35
N PHE A 152 16.84 -12.33 -5.41
CA PHE A 152 16.28 -11.43 -4.39
C PHE A 152 17.33 -10.97 -3.37
N HIS A 153 18.26 -11.85 -3.00
CA HIS A 153 19.37 -11.44 -2.14
C HIS A 153 20.27 -10.39 -2.81
N GLN A 154 20.56 -10.57 -4.11
CA GLN A 154 21.28 -9.58 -4.90
C GLN A 154 20.50 -8.27 -5.01
N TYR A 155 19.18 -8.32 -5.15
CA TYR A 155 18.32 -7.15 -5.19
C TYR A 155 18.34 -6.35 -3.88
N ARG A 156 18.31 -7.05 -2.72
CA ARG A 156 18.52 -6.43 -1.41
C ARG A 156 19.88 -5.73 -1.33
N ILE A 157 20.96 -6.41 -1.72
CA ILE A 157 22.32 -5.84 -1.76
C ILE A 157 22.38 -4.63 -2.69
N ARG A 158 21.69 -4.69 -3.84
CA ARG A 158 21.60 -3.57 -4.79
C ARG A 158 21.00 -2.35 -4.14
N GLY A 159 19.88 -2.52 -3.43
CA GLY A 159 19.23 -1.43 -2.70
C GLY A 159 20.17 -0.76 -1.70
N GLU A 160 20.97 -1.55 -0.97
CA GLU A 160 21.96 -1.04 -0.02
C GLU A 160 23.11 -0.29 -0.73
N ARG A 161 23.77 -0.95 -1.70
CA ARG A 161 25.04 -0.48 -2.27
C ARG A 161 24.89 0.60 -3.34
N GLN A 162 23.82 0.54 -4.14
CA GLN A 162 23.62 1.46 -5.27
C GLN A 162 22.64 2.57 -4.94
N TYR A 163 21.64 2.29 -4.10
CA TYR A 163 20.58 3.24 -3.77
C TYR A 163 20.67 3.78 -2.33
N GLY A 164 21.64 3.32 -1.54
CA GLY A 164 21.88 3.86 -0.18
C GLY A 164 20.73 3.61 0.80
N ILE A 165 19.89 2.60 0.54
CA ILE A 165 18.75 2.26 1.42
C ILE A 165 19.27 1.76 2.76
N GLN A 166 18.77 2.35 3.84
CA GLN A 166 19.15 1.99 5.20
C GLN A 166 18.24 0.89 5.75
N TYR A 167 18.82 -0.27 6.05
CA TYR A 167 18.09 -1.41 6.61
C TYR A 167 18.29 -1.48 8.12
N ILE A 168 17.26 -1.11 8.88
CA ILE A 168 17.30 -1.04 10.34
C ILE A 168 16.61 -2.26 10.93
N ARG A 169 17.34 -3.06 11.71
CA ARG A 169 16.78 -4.26 12.33
C ARG A 169 16.00 -3.88 13.58
N SER A 170 14.71 -3.62 13.40
CA SER A 170 13.82 -3.21 14.47
C SER A 170 12.37 -3.59 14.19
N ARG A 171 11.64 -3.89 15.26
CA ARG A 171 10.18 -3.82 15.29
C ARG A 171 9.81 -2.46 15.87
N VAL A 172 9.29 -1.56 15.03
CA VAL A 172 8.84 -0.23 15.47
C VAL A 172 7.83 -0.37 16.61
N GLY A 173 8.08 0.37 17.69
CA GLY A 173 7.24 0.40 18.88
C GLY A 173 6.00 1.27 18.65
N GLU A 174 6.21 2.50 18.20
CA GLU A 174 5.14 3.48 17.97
C GLU A 174 5.52 4.50 16.89
N ILE A 175 4.52 5.05 16.22
CA ILE A 175 4.62 6.21 15.34
C ILE A 175 3.77 7.33 15.95
N THR A 176 4.44 8.43 16.28
CA THR A 176 3.82 9.66 16.78
C THR A 176 3.90 10.76 15.72
N GLN A 177 3.45 11.96 16.02
CA GLN A 177 3.44 13.08 15.08
C GLN A 177 4.14 14.30 15.69
N ASP A 178 4.96 15.00 14.92
CA ASP A 178 5.54 16.29 15.31
C ASP A 178 4.51 17.44 15.20
N GLN A 179 4.94 18.67 15.53
CA GLN A 179 4.09 19.86 15.45
C GLN A 179 3.72 20.26 14.01
N GLU A 180 4.49 19.80 13.01
CA GLU A 180 4.27 20.08 11.59
C GLU A 180 3.43 18.98 10.91
N GLY A 181 3.03 17.95 11.65
CA GLY A 181 2.24 16.85 11.13
C GLY A 181 3.06 15.68 10.55
N ASN A 182 4.38 15.67 10.72
CA ASN A 182 5.25 14.60 10.23
C ASN A 182 5.28 13.40 11.18
N PRO A 183 5.33 12.17 10.66
CA PRO A 183 5.44 10.97 11.48
C PRO A 183 6.84 10.86 12.09
N ILE A 184 6.90 10.66 13.41
CA ILE A 184 8.10 10.31 14.17
C ILE A 184 8.03 8.82 14.51
N ILE A 185 9.04 8.05 14.07
CA ILE A 185 9.11 6.61 14.27
C ILE A 185 9.98 6.31 15.50
N TRP A 186 9.40 5.69 16.52
CA TRP A 186 10.11 5.23 17.72
C TRP A 186 10.47 3.75 17.60
N TYR A 187 11.76 3.43 17.68
CA TYR A 187 12.27 2.10 17.41
C TYR A 187 13.55 1.81 18.21
N GLU A 188 13.83 0.54 18.47
CA GLU A 188 15.12 0.09 19.00
C GLU A 188 15.96 -0.50 17.87
N ASP A 189 17.17 0.01 17.64
CA ASP A 189 18.14 -0.66 16.76
C ASP A 189 18.75 -1.86 17.49
N THR A 190 18.31 -3.06 17.15
CA THR A 190 18.76 -4.29 17.79
C THR A 190 20.17 -4.72 17.41
N LYS A 191 20.80 -4.09 16.39
CA LYS A 191 22.21 -4.33 16.06
C LYS A 191 23.13 -3.43 16.88
N GLU A 192 22.72 -2.19 17.10
CA GLU A 192 23.51 -1.20 17.85
C GLU A 192 23.14 -1.13 19.34
N SER A 193 22.05 -1.79 19.75
CA SER A 193 21.48 -1.70 21.10
C SER A 193 21.19 -0.25 21.52
N LYS A 194 20.63 0.53 20.60
CA LYS A 194 20.23 1.93 20.81
C LYS A 194 18.73 2.09 20.63
N VAL A 195 18.15 3.01 21.38
CA VAL A 195 16.76 3.49 21.23
C VAL A 195 16.80 4.89 20.64
#